data_AF-A0A2E7MFA1-F1
#
_entry.id   AF-A0A2E7MFA1-F1
#
_cell.length_a   1.000
_cell.length_b   1.000
_cell.length_c   1.000
_cell.angle_alpha   90.00
_cell.angle_beta   90.00
_cell.angle_gamma   90.00
#
_symmetry.space_group_name_H-M   'P 1'
#
loop_
_entity.id
_entity.type
_entity.pdbx_description
1 polymer ?
#
loop_
_entity_poly.entity_id
_entity_poly.type
_entity_poly.pdbx_seq_one_letter_code
_entity_poly.pdbx_strand_id
1 'polypeptide(L)'
;SDDPDESDDPDESDDPDESDDPDESDDPDEPDVVVDDDAAIVVSASFPAQLDCGATAMASVVVENTGAVSWTRAEGYKLGAVDDEDPFYSSDTRIWLADGDEVLSGSTHTFSFLLEAPAEPGLYLSDWQMVHEAVQWFGDVTTHEVEVTCVDDAPPPATGPPDLSTVTWLHTDVSQWPQTATLSSVTMSGPNICLDYDQANAWPVFLFNGTAVVGNPWIFIWQDNQWYGATWEWLRPGQTCKAASSVAGDHIKQDPFGQFSGWVPTSGTTYWFMVSGLARTSDRNVEVRTNLVPLVWP
;
A
#
# COMPACT_ATOMS: atom_id res chain seq x y z
N SER A 1 52.31 59.60 -83.97
CA SER A 1 52.74 58.37 -83.30
C SER A 1 51.47 57.63 -82.94
N ASP A 2 51.29 56.48 -83.60
CA ASP A 2 50.55 55.27 -83.18
C ASP A 2 49.07 55.33 -82.76
N ASP A 3 48.27 54.62 -83.57
CA ASP A 3 47.00 53.91 -83.27
C ASP A 3 47.30 52.57 -82.53
N PRO A 4 46.33 51.73 -82.07
CA PRO A 4 44.90 51.90 -81.74
C PRO A 4 44.44 51.16 -80.42
N ASP A 5 43.12 51.13 -80.20
CA ASP A 5 42.28 50.06 -79.58
C ASP A 5 42.08 49.98 -78.05
N GLU A 6 40.81 50.03 -77.58
CA GLU A 6 40.13 48.91 -76.91
C GLU A 6 38.71 49.25 -76.37
N SER A 7 37.77 48.38 -76.79
CA SER A 7 36.65 47.76 -76.04
C SER A 7 35.43 48.56 -75.53
N ASP A 8 34.30 48.29 -76.19
CA ASP A 8 33.03 47.72 -75.68
C ASP A 8 32.21 48.40 -74.56
N ASP A 9 31.05 48.91 -75.03
CA ASP A 9 29.73 49.14 -74.39
C ASP A 9 29.18 47.86 -73.68
N PRO A 10 28.12 47.86 -72.83
CA PRO A 10 26.91 48.69 -73.01
C PRO A 10 26.11 49.11 -71.75
N ASP A 11 25.06 49.89 -72.03
CA ASP A 11 23.71 49.83 -71.43
C ASP A 11 23.40 50.74 -70.23
N GLU A 12 22.54 51.72 -70.46
CA GLU A 12 21.52 52.16 -69.49
C GLU A 12 20.38 52.82 -70.28
N SER A 13 19.26 52.08 -70.37
CA SER A 13 17.98 52.58 -70.86
C SER A 13 17.08 52.93 -69.68
N ASP A 14 16.72 54.21 -69.61
CA ASP A 14 15.57 54.72 -68.87
C ASP A 14 14.26 54.15 -69.45
N ASP A 15 13.32 53.71 -68.61
CA ASP A 15 12.01 54.36 -68.47
C ASP A 15 11.20 53.82 -67.28
N PRO A 16 10.36 54.64 -66.62
CA PRO A 16 9.48 54.30 -65.50
C PRO A 16 8.02 54.07 -65.95
N ASP A 17 7.23 53.31 -65.18
CA ASP A 17 5.86 53.74 -64.81
C ASP A 17 5.23 52.78 -63.79
N GLU A 18 4.42 53.36 -62.91
CA GLU A 18 3.54 52.69 -61.95
C GLU A 18 2.37 52.00 -62.64
N SER A 19 1.90 50.87 -62.11
CA SER A 19 0.46 50.61 -61.95
C SER A 19 0.19 49.33 -61.13
N ASP A 20 -0.55 49.53 -60.04
CA ASP A 20 -1.60 48.68 -59.50
C ASP A 20 -1.40 47.15 -59.51
N ASP A 21 -1.11 46.60 -58.33
CA ASP A 21 -1.46 45.21 -58.02
C ASP A 21 -2.34 45.15 -56.75
N PRO A 22 -3.67 44.99 -56.89
CA PRO A 22 -4.55 44.64 -55.81
C PRO A 22 -4.73 43.12 -55.79
N ASP A 23 -3.77 42.38 -55.25
CA ASP A 23 -3.96 40.95 -54.99
C ASP A 23 -3.03 40.42 -53.88
N GLU A 24 -3.32 40.76 -52.63
CA GLU A 24 -3.05 39.85 -51.51
C GLU A 24 -4.20 38.82 -51.46
N SER A 25 -4.34 37.97 -52.48
CA SER A 25 -5.17 36.77 -52.36
C SER A 25 -4.30 35.60 -51.95
N ASP A 26 -4.64 35.10 -50.75
CA ASP A 26 -4.73 33.69 -50.41
C ASP A 26 -3.72 32.78 -51.08
N ASP A 27 -2.59 32.58 -50.39
CA ASP A 27 -1.71 31.43 -50.60
C ASP A 27 -2.52 30.15 -50.30
N PRO A 28 -2.90 29.33 -51.30
CA PRO A 28 -3.79 28.19 -51.10
C PRO A 28 -3.04 26.93 -50.66
N ASP A 29 -1.76 27.04 -50.29
CA ASP A 29 -0.87 25.91 -50.00
C ASP A 29 -0.36 25.85 -48.54
N GLU A 30 -0.94 26.59 -47.58
CA GLU A 30 -0.72 26.27 -46.16
C GLU A 30 -1.54 25.01 -45.83
N PRO A 31 -0.91 23.86 -45.49
CA PRO A 31 -1.66 22.66 -45.19
C PRO A 31 -2.51 22.92 -43.94
N ASP A 32 -3.82 22.82 -44.06
CA ASP A 32 -4.73 22.77 -42.91
C ASP A 32 -4.19 21.71 -41.93
N VAL A 33 -3.66 22.16 -40.79
CA VAL A 33 -3.23 21.27 -39.73
C VAL A 33 -4.49 20.64 -39.15
N VAL A 34 -4.81 19.42 -39.59
CA VAL A 34 -5.92 18.65 -39.04
C VAL A 34 -5.54 18.27 -37.61
N VAL A 35 -6.02 19.04 -36.64
CA VAL A 35 -5.90 18.73 -35.21
C VAL A 35 -6.92 17.63 -34.90
N ASP A 36 -6.46 16.54 -34.27
CA ASP A 36 -7.34 15.48 -33.81
C ASP A 36 -8.33 16.03 -32.76
N ASP A 37 -9.55 15.50 -32.72
CA ASP A 37 -10.54 15.88 -31.71
C ASP A 37 -10.05 15.46 -30.32
N ASP A 38 -9.48 14.24 -30.21
CA ASP A 38 -9.00 13.64 -28.96
C ASP A 38 -7.46 13.52 -28.98
N ALA A 39 -6.75 14.53 -28.47
CA ALA A 39 -5.30 14.49 -28.33
C ALA A 39 -4.85 15.02 -26.96
N ALA A 40 -3.88 14.33 -26.35
CA ALA A 40 -3.36 14.66 -25.03
C ALA A 40 -1.84 14.44 -24.95
N ILE A 41 -1.16 15.27 -24.18
CA ILE A 41 0.25 15.11 -23.82
C ILE A 41 0.38 15.02 -22.30
N VAL A 42 1.18 14.08 -21.79
CA VAL A 42 1.51 14.03 -20.36
C VAL A 42 2.59 15.08 -20.07
N VAL A 43 2.24 16.08 -19.27
CA VAL A 43 3.15 17.16 -18.88
C VAL A 43 4.08 16.71 -17.76
N SER A 44 3.52 16.04 -16.76
CA SER A 44 4.28 15.48 -15.63
C SER A 44 3.46 14.44 -14.88
N ALA A 45 4.13 13.59 -14.13
CA ALA A 45 3.50 12.62 -13.23
C ALA A 45 4.32 12.46 -11.95
N SER A 46 3.65 12.20 -10.83
CA SER A 46 4.25 12.06 -9.51
C SER A 46 3.71 10.79 -8.86
N PHE A 47 4.61 9.83 -8.67
CA PHE A 47 4.34 8.55 -8.03
C PHE A 47 5.35 8.32 -6.90
N PRO A 48 4.98 7.62 -5.81
CA PRO A 48 5.94 7.18 -4.82
C PRO A 48 6.93 6.21 -5.47
N ALA A 49 8.23 6.36 -5.19
CA ALA A 49 9.24 5.40 -5.67
C ALA A 49 9.14 4.05 -4.95
N GLN A 50 8.67 4.08 -3.70
CA GLN A 50 8.56 2.93 -2.82
C GLN A 50 7.33 3.04 -1.91
N LEU A 51 6.67 1.93 -1.64
CA LEU A 51 5.60 1.79 -0.65
C LEU A 51 5.83 0.57 0.24
N ASP A 52 5.38 0.67 1.49
CA ASP A 52 5.26 -0.50 2.35
C ASP A 52 4.03 -1.34 1.95
N CYS A 53 4.07 -2.66 2.14
CA CYS A 53 2.93 -3.53 1.85
C CYS A 53 1.64 -3.05 2.55
N GLY A 54 0.56 -2.90 1.78
CA GLY A 54 -0.73 -2.36 2.25
C GLY A 54 -0.75 -0.86 2.58
N ALA A 55 0.34 -0.14 2.41
CA ALA A 55 0.37 1.31 2.60
C ALA A 55 -0.39 2.03 1.49
N THR A 56 -0.83 3.26 1.78
CA THR A 56 -1.48 4.12 0.79
C THR A 56 -0.70 5.40 0.58
N ALA A 57 -0.72 5.93 -0.65
CA ALA A 57 -0.05 7.17 -1.00
C ALA A 57 -0.75 7.90 -2.15
N MET A 58 -0.64 9.22 -2.18
CA MET A 58 -1.18 10.02 -3.29
C MET A 58 -0.26 9.94 -4.50
N ALA A 59 -0.85 9.71 -5.67
CA ALA A 59 -0.23 9.91 -6.98
C ALA A 59 -0.98 10.98 -7.77
N SER A 60 -0.32 11.55 -8.77
CA SER A 60 -0.94 12.50 -9.68
C SER A 60 -0.36 12.47 -11.08
N VAL A 61 -1.19 12.69 -12.08
CA VAL A 61 -0.80 12.86 -13.49
C VAL A 61 -1.34 14.20 -14.00
N VAL A 62 -0.45 15.03 -14.55
CA VAL A 62 -0.78 16.31 -15.17
C VAL A 62 -0.77 16.11 -16.69
N VAL A 63 -1.91 16.39 -17.32
CA VAL A 63 -2.13 16.18 -18.75
C VAL A 63 -2.54 17.50 -19.40
N GLU A 64 -2.03 17.77 -20.59
CA GLU A 64 -2.44 18.90 -21.45
C GLU A 64 -3.39 18.41 -22.55
N ASN A 65 -4.49 19.12 -22.75
CA ASN A 65 -5.39 18.90 -23.89
C ASN A 65 -4.82 19.56 -25.13
N THR A 66 -4.37 18.76 -26.10
CA THR A 66 -3.88 19.25 -27.39
C THR A 66 -4.86 19.01 -28.54
N GLY A 67 -6.04 18.44 -28.23
CA GLY A 67 -7.10 18.18 -29.19
C GLY A 67 -7.99 19.39 -29.45
N ALA A 68 -8.89 19.27 -30.42
CA ALA A 68 -9.84 20.32 -30.78
C ALA A 68 -11.05 20.41 -29.83
N VAL A 69 -11.38 19.32 -29.12
CA VAL A 69 -12.57 19.23 -28.25
C VAL A 69 -12.21 19.41 -26.77
N SER A 70 -13.05 20.14 -26.03
CA SER A 70 -12.92 20.29 -24.58
C SER A 70 -13.28 19.01 -23.83
N TRP A 71 -12.46 18.60 -22.87
CA TRP A 71 -12.76 17.43 -22.05
C TRP A 71 -13.71 17.77 -20.91
N THR A 72 -14.75 16.97 -20.76
CA THR A 72 -15.66 17.06 -19.61
C THR A 72 -16.02 15.66 -19.10
N ARG A 73 -16.45 15.58 -17.83
CA ARG A 73 -16.98 14.33 -17.28
C ARG A 73 -18.23 13.85 -18.02
N ALA A 74 -19.10 14.78 -18.43
CA ALA A 74 -20.38 14.46 -19.07
C ALA A 74 -20.20 13.79 -20.44
N GLU A 75 -19.16 14.19 -21.18
CA GLU A 75 -18.78 13.59 -22.46
C GLU A 75 -17.91 12.34 -22.27
N GLY A 76 -17.54 11.97 -21.03
CA GLY A 76 -16.90 10.68 -20.74
C GLY A 76 -15.37 10.69 -20.77
N TYR A 77 -14.74 11.86 -20.67
CA TYR A 77 -13.28 11.98 -20.57
C TYR A 77 -12.75 11.72 -19.15
N LYS A 78 -11.65 10.97 -19.07
CA LYS A 78 -11.01 10.55 -17.81
C LYS A 78 -9.61 9.99 -18.06
N LEU A 79 -8.84 9.84 -16.99
CA LEU A 79 -7.61 9.07 -17.01
C LEU A 79 -7.94 7.61 -16.70
N GLY A 80 -7.42 6.67 -17.49
CA GLY A 80 -7.65 5.24 -17.32
C GLY A 80 -6.36 4.49 -17.02
N ALA A 81 -6.47 3.46 -16.17
CA ALA A 81 -5.44 2.45 -16.01
C ALA A 81 -5.36 1.62 -17.29
N VAL A 82 -4.19 1.55 -17.91
CA VAL A 82 -3.99 0.84 -19.18
C VAL A 82 -4.41 -0.63 -19.02
N ASP A 83 -4.93 -1.22 -20.10
CA ASP A 83 -5.48 -2.58 -20.11
C ASP A 83 -6.62 -2.85 -19.09
N ASP A 84 -7.21 -1.80 -18.52
CA ASP A 84 -8.24 -1.87 -17.48
C ASP A 84 -7.80 -2.58 -16.19
N GLU A 85 -6.52 -2.46 -15.83
CA GLU A 85 -5.97 -3.05 -14.60
C GLU A 85 -4.83 -2.18 -14.05
N ASP A 86 -4.77 -1.99 -12.73
CA ASP A 86 -3.62 -1.38 -12.06
C ASP A 86 -3.36 -2.07 -10.71
N PRO A 87 -2.10 -2.43 -10.40
CA PRO A 87 -1.77 -3.15 -9.17
C PRO A 87 -1.98 -2.32 -7.89
N PHE A 88 -2.06 -0.99 -8.01
CA PHE A 88 -2.23 -0.06 -6.90
C PHE A 88 -3.61 0.59 -6.84
N TYR A 89 -4.47 0.35 -7.83
CA TYR A 89 -5.80 0.95 -7.90
C TYR A 89 -6.84 -0.06 -8.41
N SER A 90 -7.25 -0.97 -7.52
CA SER A 90 -8.17 -2.07 -7.87
C SER A 90 -9.67 -1.75 -7.65
N SER A 91 -9.97 -0.61 -7.03
CA SER A 91 -11.35 -0.22 -6.69
C SER A 91 -12.20 0.19 -7.90
N ASP A 92 -11.55 0.68 -8.95
CA ASP A 92 -12.07 1.08 -10.26
C ASP A 92 -10.86 1.05 -11.22
N THR A 93 -11.01 1.46 -12.48
CA THR A 93 -9.91 1.55 -13.47
C THR A 93 -9.86 2.94 -14.12
N ARG A 94 -10.58 3.90 -13.53
CA ARG A 94 -10.84 5.23 -14.09
C ARG A 94 -10.74 6.32 -13.02
N ILE A 95 -10.00 7.38 -13.32
CA ILE A 95 -9.98 8.62 -12.54
C ILE A 95 -10.78 9.68 -13.31
N TRP A 96 -11.98 9.94 -12.80
CA TRP A 96 -12.92 10.84 -13.44
C TRP A 96 -12.58 12.31 -13.20
N LEU A 97 -12.86 13.15 -14.19
CA LEU A 97 -13.01 14.60 -13.99
C LEU A 97 -14.12 14.90 -12.99
N ALA A 98 -14.02 16.01 -12.24
CA ALA A 98 -15.08 16.41 -11.32
C ALA A 98 -16.31 16.93 -12.08
N ASP A 99 -17.48 16.89 -11.43
CA ASP A 99 -18.69 17.49 -12.00
C ASP A 99 -18.50 19.00 -12.16
N GLY A 100 -18.49 19.46 -13.42
CA GLY A 100 -18.28 20.88 -13.78
C GLY A 100 -16.87 21.22 -14.24
N ASP A 101 -15.92 20.29 -14.21
CA ASP A 101 -14.62 20.49 -14.85
C ASP A 101 -14.77 20.52 -16.38
N GLU A 102 -14.12 21.50 -17.00
CA GLU A 102 -14.00 21.66 -18.45
C GLU A 102 -12.54 21.98 -18.79
N VAL A 103 -11.87 21.04 -19.46
CA VAL A 103 -10.47 21.19 -19.88
C VAL A 103 -10.44 21.60 -21.34
N LEU A 104 -10.34 22.91 -21.57
CA LEU A 104 -10.29 23.49 -22.92
C LEU A 104 -9.01 23.06 -23.66
N SER A 105 -9.04 23.13 -24.99
CA SER A 105 -7.85 22.98 -25.83
C SER A 105 -6.73 23.93 -25.39
N GLY A 106 -5.50 23.43 -25.30
CA GLY A 106 -4.32 24.10 -24.79
C GLY A 106 -4.26 24.27 -23.25
N SER A 107 -5.23 23.71 -22.51
CA SER A 107 -5.25 23.77 -21.04
C SER A 107 -4.74 22.47 -20.41
N THR A 108 -4.21 22.58 -19.19
CA THR A 108 -3.77 21.42 -18.40
C THR A 108 -4.78 21.06 -17.31
N HIS A 109 -4.82 19.78 -16.94
CA HIS A 109 -5.58 19.25 -15.81
C HIS A 109 -4.71 18.30 -14.99
N THR A 110 -4.95 18.24 -13.68
CA THR A 110 -4.23 17.34 -12.75
C THR A 110 -5.19 16.31 -12.18
N PHE A 111 -5.03 15.06 -12.60
CA PHE A 111 -5.70 13.92 -11.97
C PHE A 111 -4.92 13.53 -10.71
N SER A 112 -5.60 13.42 -9.57
CA SER A 112 -4.99 12.99 -8.30
C SER A 112 -5.79 11.82 -7.73
N PHE A 113 -5.09 10.77 -7.29
CA PHE A 113 -5.71 9.54 -6.81
C PHE A 113 -4.86 8.86 -5.73
N LEU A 114 -5.53 8.06 -4.89
CA LEU A 114 -4.90 7.35 -3.78
C LEU A 114 -4.55 5.93 -4.23
N LEU A 115 -3.26 5.61 -4.23
CA LEU A 115 -2.72 4.27 -4.45
C LEU A 115 -2.80 3.44 -3.18
N GLU A 116 -3.01 2.13 -3.31
CA GLU A 116 -2.92 1.12 -2.25
C GLU A 116 -1.93 0.02 -2.66
N ALA A 117 -0.85 -0.15 -1.90
CA ALA A 117 0.18 -1.12 -2.22
C ALA A 117 -0.32 -2.57 -2.05
N PRO A 118 0.00 -3.48 -3.00
CA PRO A 118 -0.16 -4.92 -2.82
C PRO A 118 0.41 -5.44 -1.50
N ALA A 119 -0.13 -6.57 -1.03
CA ALA A 119 0.36 -7.26 0.16
C ALA A 119 1.66 -8.06 -0.09
N GLU A 120 2.01 -8.30 -1.35
CA GLU A 120 3.20 -9.06 -1.74
C GLU A 120 4.33 -8.09 -2.16
N PRO A 121 5.56 -8.29 -1.66
CA PRO A 121 6.68 -7.44 -2.03
C PRO A 121 7.07 -7.68 -3.49
N GLY A 122 7.50 -6.63 -4.17
CA GLY A 122 7.86 -6.73 -5.57
C GLY A 122 7.98 -5.38 -6.24
N LEU A 123 8.48 -5.39 -7.48
CA LEU A 123 8.46 -4.21 -8.34
C LEU A 123 7.21 -4.29 -9.21
N TYR A 124 6.36 -3.28 -9.13
CA TYR A 124 5.10 -3.20 -9.88
C TYR A 124 5.12 -2.00 -10.82
N LEU A 125 4.41 -2.13 -11.94
CA LEU A 125 4.22 -1.06 -12.91
C LEU A 125 2.81 -0.49 -12.75
N SER A 126 2.71 0.83 -12.75
CA SER A 126 1.45 1.56 -12.83
C SER A 126 1.48 2.42 -14.09
N ASP A 127 0.57 2.18 -15.02
CA ASP A 127 0.50 2.87 -16.30
C ASP A 127 -0.88 3.44 -16.61
N TRP A 128 -0.86 4.67 -17.12
CA TRP A 128 -2.05 5.50 -17.27
C TRP A 128 -2.07 6.20 -18.62
N GLN A 129 -3.26 6.30 -19.20
CA GLN A 129 -3.51 7.00 -20.45
C GLN A 129 -4.89 7.67 -20.42
N MET A 130 -5.07 8.76 -21.16
CA MET A 130 -6.39 9.35 -21.33
C MET A 130 -7.33 8.42 -22.11
N VAL A 131 -8.59 8.39 -21.70
CA VAL A 131 -9.64 7.61 -22.35
C VAL A 131 -10.91 8.44 -22.52
N HIS A 132 -11.47 8.35 -23.72
CA HIS A 132 -12.80 8.82 -24.05
C HIS A 132 -13.70 7.59 -24.05
N GLU A 133 -14.56 7.47 -23.03
CA GLU A 133 -15.27 6.23 -22.74
C GLU A 133 -16.08 5.71 -23.93
N ALA A 134 -15.95 4.42 -24.22
CA ALA A 134 -16.59 3.76 -25.36
C ALA A 134 -16.25 4.36 -26.75
N VAL A 135 -15.26 5.25 -26.83
CA VAL A 135 -14.74 5.82 -28.08
C VAL A 135 -13.32 5.31 -28.34
N GLN A 136 -12.34 5.75 -27.53
CA GLN A 136 -10.93 5.40 -27.71
C GLN A 136 -10.06 5.71 -26.50
N TRP A 137 -8.88 5.10 -26.48
CA TRP A 137 -7.72 5.54 -25.70
C TRP A 137 -6.90 6.51 -26.54
N PHE A 138 -6.39 7.58 -25.95
CA PHE A 138 -5.70 8.64 -26.71
C PHE A 138 -4.58 9.33 -25.93
N GLY A 139 -3.67 9.98 -26.67
CA GLY A 139 -2.52 10.68 -26.11
C GLY A 139 -1.42 9.77 -25.56
N ASP A 140 -0.50 10.37 -24.82
CA ASP A 140 0.66 9.67 -24.25
C ASP A 140 0.27 8.68 -23.14
N VAL A 141 1.01 7.59 -23.04
CA VAL A 141 0.99 6.67 -21.89
C VAL A 141 2.11 7.09 -20.93
N THR A 142 1.80 7.21 -19.64
CA THR A 142 2.81 7.35 -18.59
C THR A 142 2.92 6.06 -17.80
N THR A 143 4.14 5.57 -17.57
CA THR A 143 4.41 4.32 -16.83
C THR A 143 5.38 4.61 -15.69
N HIS A 144 5.07 4.12 -14.49
CA HIS A 144 5.87 4.30 -13.30
C HIS A 144 6.16 2.97 -12.60
N GLU A 145 7.43 2.73 -12.28
CA GLU A 145 7.84 1.63 -11.43
C GLU A 145 7.71 2.06 -9.96
N VAL A 146 7.03 1.24 -9.15
CA VAL A 146 6.90 1.45 -7.71
C VAL A 146 7.36 0.17 -7.02
N GLU A 147 8.37 0.30 -6.16
CA GLU A 147 8.85 -0.81 -5.34
C GLU A 147 7.95 -0.99 -4.13
N VAL A 148 7.37 -2.18 -3.97
CA VAL A 148 6.65 -2.55 -2.76
C VAL A 148 7.59 -3.37 -1.90
N THR A 149 7.93 -2.83 -0.74
CA THR A 149 8.66 -3.55 0.28
C THR A 149 7.72 -3.95 1.38
N CYS A 150 7.66 -5.22 1.73
CA CYS A 150 7.15 -5.56 3.04
C CYS A 150 8.31 -5.30 4.00
N VAL A 151 8.01 -4.73 5.17
CA VAL A 151 8.78 -5.13 6.33
C VAL A 151 8.53 -6.62 6.48
N ASP A 152 9.42 -7.43 5.88
CA ASP A 152 9.58 -8.79 6.34
C ASP A 152 9.82 -8.63 7.83
N ASP A 153 8.90 -9.11 8.66
CA ASP A 153 9.22 -9.40 10.04
C ASP A 153 10.40 -10.35 9.96
N ALA A 154 11.62 -9.78 10.07
CA ALA A 154 12.85 -10.55 10.01
C ALA A 154 12.62 -11.73 10.92
N PRO A 155 12.83 -12.99 10.48
CA PRO A 155 12.44 -14.14 11.28
C PRO A 155 12.94 -13.93 12.71
N PRO A 156 12.10 -14.16 13.73
CA PRO A 156 12.46 -13.87 15.11
C PRO A 156 13.88 -14.35 15.36
N PRO A 157 14.72 -13.57 16.07
CA PRO A 157 16.14 -13.87 16.19
C PRO A 157 16.31 -15.37 16.46
N ALA A 158 17.12 -16.07 15.66
CA ALA A 158 17.30 -17.53 15.78
C ALA A 158 17.81 -17.97 17.16
N THR A 159 18.06 -17.02 18.04
CA THR A 159 18.49 -17.11 19.43
C THR A 159 17.32 -17.40 20.38
N GLY A 160 16.66 -18.55 20.24
CA GLY A 160 15.83 -19.13 21.31
C GLY A 160 14.63 -18.28 21.78
N PRO A 161 14.16 -18.47 23.04
CA PRO A 161 12.99 -17.76 23.55
C PRO A 161 13.22 -16.24 23.68
N PRO A 162 12.16 -15.42 23.61
CA PRO A 162 12.23 -14.00 23.94
C PRO A 162 12.95 -13.73 25.26
N ASP A 163 13.84 -12.73 25.29
CA ASP A 163 14.30 -12.13 26.54
C ASP A 163 13.15 -11.29 27.12
N LEU A 164 12.55 -11.79 28.20
CA LEU A 164 11.39 -11.16 28.83
C LEU A 164 11.65 -9.72 29.31
N SER A 165 12.90 -9.32 29.51
CA SER A 165 13.26 -7.95 29.91
C SER A 165 13.16 -6.93 28.78
N THR A 166 13.11 -7.40 27.52
CA THR A 166 13.01 -6.55 26.33
C THR A 166 11.64 -6.61 25.65
N VAL A 167 10.73 -7.47 26.14
CA VAL A 167 9.38 -7.63 25.59
C VAL A 167 8.54 -6.38 25.82
N THR A 168 7.82 -5.94 24.78
CA THR A 168 6.72 -4.99 24.89
C THR A 168 5.48 -5.73 25.39
N TRP A 169 5.12 -5.55 26.65
CA TRP A 169 3.99 -6.22 27.28
C TRP A 169 2.67 -5.48 27.00
N LEU A 170 1.76 -6.15 26.27
CA LEU A 170 0.43 -5.59 25.95
C LEU A 170 -0.58 -5.78 27.09
N HIS A 171 -0.30 -6.71 28.00
CA HIS A 171 -1.01 -6.89 29.25
C HIS A 171 -0.02 -6.71 30.42
N THR A 172 -0.38 -7.12 31.64
CA THR A 172 0.51 -6.99 32.80
C THR A 172 1.89 -7.58 32.52
N ASP A 173 2.95 -6.80 32.72
CA ASP A 173 4.32 -7.31 32.66
C ASP A 173 4.55 -8.37 33.75
N VAL A 174 4.82 -9.61 33.32
CA VAL A 174 5.12 -10.75 34.20
C VAL A 174 6.58 -11.21 34.11
N SER A 175 7.47 -10.40 33.53
CA SER A 175 8.89 -10.71 33.37
C SER A 175 9.56 -11.06 34.71
N GLN A 176 9.20 -10.31 35.76
CA GLN A 176 9.72 -10.46 37.12
C GLN A 176 8.96 -11.50 37.97
N TRP A 177 7.90 -12.11 37.45
CA TRP A 177 7.18 -13.14 38.20
C TRP A 177 8.01 -14.43 38.29
N PRO A 178 8.09 -15.06 39.47
CA PRO A 178 8.80 -16.33 39.64
C PRO A 178 8.32 -17.41 38.66
N GLN A 179 9.28 -18.08 38.03
CA GLN A 179 9.01 -19.26 37.23
C GLN A 179 8.96 -20.51 38.12
N THR A 180 7.81 -20.79 38.72
CA THR A 180 7.61 -21.96 39.61
C THR A 180 6.79 -23.08 38.98
N ALA A 181 6.28 -22.86 37.77
CA ALA A 181 5.53 -23.85 37.00
C ALA A 181 6.30 -24.25 35.74
N THR A 182 5.98 -25.41 35.19
CA THR A 182 6.57 -25.92 33.94
C THR A 182 5.50 -26.02 32.88
N LEU A 183 5.78 -25.45 31.70
CA LEU A 183 5.06 -25.75 30.46
C LEU A 183 5.89 -26.76 29.68
N SER A 184 5.40 -27.99 29.59
CA SER A 184 6.13 -29.12 29.00
C SER A 184 6.06 -29.11 27.47
N SER A 185 4.90 -28.74 26.92
CA SER A 185 4.68 -28.69 25.48
C SER A 185 3.53 -27.75 25.12
N VAL A 186 3.56 -27.29 23.87
CA VAL A 186 2.42 -26.65 23.21
C VAL A 186 2.15 -27.41 21.93
N THR A 187 0.90 -27.84 21.74
CA THR A 187 0.52 -28.73 20.63
C THR A 187 -0.81 -28.33 20.02
N MET A 188 -0.96 -28.66 18.73
CA MET A 188 -2.22 -28.55 18.02
C MET A 188 -2.96 -29.89 18.07
N SER A 189 -4.21 -29.87 18.54
CA SER A 189 -5.08 -31.04 18.64
C SER A 189 -6.42 -30.74 17.96
N GLY A 190 -6.48 -31.02 16.65
CA GLY A 190 -7.61 -30.62 15.80
C GLY A 190 -7.78 -29.09 15.82
N PRO A 191 -8.97 -28.55 16.15
CA PRO A 191 -9.21 -27.11 16.19
C PRO A 191 -8.68 -26.44 17.47
N ASN A 192 -8.01 -27.18 18.36
CA ASN A 192 -7.55 -26.70 19.64
C ASN A 192 -6.04 -26.53 19.70
N ILE A 193 -5.59 -25.53 20.45
CA ILE A 193 -4.24 -25.41 20.97
C ILE A 193 -4.23 -25.88 22.43
N CYS A 194 -3.25 -26.70 22.80
CA CYS A 194 -3.09 -27.26 24.13
C CYS A 194 -1.74 -26.85 24.72
N LEU A 195 -1.76 -26.28 25.92
CA LEU A 195 -0.63 -25.86 26.73
C LEU A 195 -0.52 -26.80 27.93
N ASP A 196 0.42 -27.74 27.89
CA ASP A 196 0.59 -28.76 28.94
C ASP A 196 1.42 -28.22 30.11
N TYR A 197 0.77 -27.51 31.04
CA TYR A 197 1.40 -26.93 32.22
C TYR A 197 1.04 -27.68 33.51
N ASP A 198 2.02 -27.83 34.40
CA ASP A 198 1.94 -28.67 35.61
C ASP A 198 1.06 -28.10 36.75
N GLN A 199 0.52 -26.90 36.60
CA GLN A 199 -0.30 -26.22 37.63
C GLN A 199 -1.79 -26.09 37.28
N ALA A 200 -2.29 -26.80 36.27
CA ALA A 200 -3.67 -26.65 35.80
C ALA A 200 -4.76 -26.88 36.87
N ASN A 201 -4.44 -27.63 37.92
CA ASN A 201 -5.34 -27.90 39.05
C ASN A 201 -4.79 -27.40 40.41
N ALA A 202 -3.74 -26.59 40.41
CA ALA A 202 -3.01 -26.23 41.63
C ALA A 202 -3.09 -24.74 41.97
N TRP A 203 -3.14 -23.85 40.96
CA TRP A 203 -3.26 -22.42 41.22
C TRP A 203 -4.62 -22.03 41.80
N PRO A 204 -4.70 -21.00 42.66
CA PRO A 204 -5.94 -20.59 43.29
C PRO A 204 -7.01 -20.19 42.28
N VAL A 205 -8.25 -20.62 42.51
CA VAL A 205 -9.39 -20.21 41.68
C VAL A 205 -9.80 -18.78 42.03
N PHE A 206 -10.01 -17.95 41.01
CA PHE A 206 -10.58 -16.62 41.12
C PHE A 206 -11.92 -16.55 40.39
N LEU A 207 -12.90 -15.82 40.92
CA LEU A 207 -14.22 -15.66 40.32
C LEU A 207 -14.30 -14.32 39.57
N PHE A 208 -13.96 -14.33 38.28
CA PHE A 208 -14.09 -13.17 37.42
C PHE A 208 -15.51 -13.09 36.87
N ASN A 209 -16.29 -12.10 37.32
CA ASN A 209 -17.71 -11.93 36.95
C ASN A 209 -18.52 -13.23 37.11
N GLY A 210 -18.29 -13.96 38.22
CA GLY A 210 -18.97 -15.23 38.52
C GLY A 210 -18.40 -16.45 37.78
N THR A 211 -17.40 -16.28 36.91
CA THR A 211 -16.73 -17.38 36.20
C THR A 211 -15.42 -17.76 36.90
N ALA A 212 -15.25 -19.04 37.21
CA ALA A 212 -14.03 -19.58 37.79
C ALA A 212 -12.88 -19.61 36.78
N VAL A 213 -11.78 -18.94 37.10
CA VAL A 213 -10.56 -18.84 36.29
C VAL A 213 -9.31 -19.06 37.16
N VAL A 214 -8.23 -19.55 36.55
CA VAL A 214 -6.98 -19.90 37.26
C VAL A 214 -5.72 -19.32 36.63
N GLY A 215 -5.78 -18.86 35.38
CA GLY A 215 -4.62 -18.32 34.70
C GLY A 215 -4.94 -17.72 33.34
N ASN A 216 -3.92 -17.15 32.72
CA ASN A 216 -3.99 -16.67 31.35
C ASN A 216 -2.88 -17.35 30.52
N PRO A 217 -3.21 -17.86 29.32
CA PRO A 217 -2.22 -18.26 28.35
C PRO A 217 -1.72 -17.03 27.59
N TRP A 218 -0.45 -17.05 27.25
CA TRP A 218 0.26 -15.97 26.56
C TRP A 218 0.74 -16.43 25.19
N ILE A 219 0.81 -15.50 24.27
CA ILE A 219 1.54 -15.61 23.01
C ILE A 219 2.59 -14.50 22.96
N PHE A 220 3.74 -14.82 22.38
CA PHE A 220 4.77 -13.85 22.04
C PHE A 220 4.90 -13.75 20.52
N ILE A 221 4.76 -12.53 20.02
CA ILE A 221 4.70 -12.20 18.60
C ILE A 221 5.92 -11.34 18.29
N TRP A 222 6.68 -11.73 17.27
CA TRP A 222 7.76 -10.91 16.75
C TRP A 222 7.22 -10.09 15.60
N GLN A 223 7.24 -8.76 15.76
CA GLN A 223 6.85 -7.83 14.71
C GLN A 223 7.70 -6.57 14.79
N ASP A 224 8.03 -5.95 13.65
CA ASP A 224 8.77 -4.67 13.59
C ASP A 224 10.08 -4.72 14.38
N ASN A 225 10.77 -5.87 14.31
CA ASN A 225 12.03 -6.13 14.98
C ASN A 225 11.97 -6.05 16.53
N GLN A 226 10.78 -6.35 17.10
CA GLN A 226 10.50 -6.30 18.54
C GLN A 226 9.59 -7.48 18.95
N TRP A 227 9.83 -8.02 20.16
CA TRP A 227 8.91 -8.98 20.76
C TRP A 227 7.76 -8.27 21.49
N TYR A 228 6.54 -8.73 21.26
CA TYR A 228 5.33 -8.37 21.98
C TYR A 228 4.82 -9.55 22.77
N GLY A 229 4.37 -9.33 24.01
CA GLY A 229 3.76 -10.35 24.86
C GLY A 229 2.30 -10.02 25.16
N ALA A 230 1.38 -10.93 24.85
CA ALA A 230 -0.05 -10.71 25.09
C ALA A 230 -0.76 -11.96 25.64
N THR A 231 -1.69 -11.75 26.57
CA THR A 231 -2.68 -12.78 26.91
C THR A 231 -3.74 -12.85 25.82
N TRP A 232 -4.30 -14.04 25.59
CA TRP A 232 -5.35 -14.24 24.59
C TRP A 232 -6.62 -14.92 25.13
N GLU A 233 -6.60 -15.52 26.32
CA GLU A 233 -7.79 -16.17 26.90
C GLU A 233 -7.77 -16.23 28.44
N TRP A 234 -8.85 -16.73 29.02
CA TRP A 234 -8.91 -17.16 30.43
C TRP A 234 -8.91 -18.68 30.54
N LEU A 235 -8.00 -19.27 31.32
CA LEU A 235 -8.05 -20.70 31.64
C LEU A 235 -8.95 -20.95 32.85
N ARG A 236 -9.91 -21.87 32.72
CA ARG A 236 -10.72 -22.38 33.83
C ARG A 236 -9.97 -23.49 34.59
N PRO A 237 -10.39 -23.84 35.82
CA PRO A 237 -9.76 -24.94 36.56
C PRO A 237 -9.65 -26.22 35.73
N GLY A 238 -8.45 -26.80 35.69
CA GLY A 238 -8.13 -28.02 34.94
C GLY A 238 -8.00 -27.86 33.43
N GLN A 239 -8.23 -26.67 32.86
CA GLN A 239 -8.08 -26.46 31.43
C GLN A 239 -6.62 -26.29 31.02
N THR A 240 -6.23 -27.06 30.02
CA THR A 240 -4.95 -26.94 29.29
C THR A 240 -5.16 -26.61 27.82
N CYS A 241 -6.38 -26.78 27.28
CA CYS A 241 -6.67 -26.54 25.86
C CYS A 241 -7.73 -25.45 25.65
N LYS A 242 -7.61 -24.75 24.53
CA LYS A 242 -8.57 -23.76 24.03
C LYS A 242 -8.71 -23.88 22.51
N ALA A 243 -9.77 -23.30 21.96
CA ALA A 243 -9.88 -23.15 20.51
C ALA A 243 -8.68 -22.37 19.98
N ALA A 244 -8.02 -22.88 18.95
CA ALA A 244 -6.87 -22.20 18.34
C ALA A 244 -7.28 -20.87 17.71
N SER A 245 -8.52 -20.74 17.25
CA SER A 245 -9.10 -19.48 16.77
C SER A 245 -9.11 -18.38 17.84
N SER A 246 -8.99 -18.73 19.12
CA SER A 246 -8.86 -17.74 20.20
C SER A 246 -7.45 -17.16 20.35
N VAL A 247 -6.48 -17.64 19.57
CA VAL A 247 -5.14 -17.03 19.48
C VAL A 247 -5.15 -15.99 18.36
N ALA A 248 -6.10 -15.06 18.37
CA ALA A 248 -6.29 -14.04 17.33
C ALA A 248 -6.60 -12.67 17.96
N GLY A 249 -6.57 -11.61 17.14
CA GLY A 249 -6.66 -10.23 17.64
C GLY A 249 -7.96 -9.90 18.39
N ASP A 250 -9.08 -10.48 17.97
CA ASP A 250 -10.40 -10.37 18.63
C ASP A 250 -10.43 -10.96 20.05
N HIS A 251 -9.51 -11.88 20.34
CA HIS A 251 -9.29 -12.46 21.66
C HIS A 251 -8.12 -11.83 22.42
N ILE A 252 -7.10 -11.28 21.75
CA ILE A 252 -6.02 -10.50 22.38
C ILE A 252 -6.57 -9.17 22.93
N LYS A 253 -7.26 -8.40 22.10
CA LYS A 253 -7.93 -7.13 22.43
C LYS A 253 -7.01 -5.99 22.89
N GLN A 254 -5.76 -6.01 22.44
CA GLN A 254 -4.78 -4.95 22.70
C GLN A 254 -4.02 -4.66 21.42
N ASP A 255 -3.90 -3.39 21.06
CA ASP A 255 -3.13 -2.95 19.89
C ASP A 255 -1.63 -3.28 20.07
N PRO A 256 -0.89 -3.57 18.98
CA PRO A 256 -1.33 -3.55 17.57
C PRO A 256 -2.12 -4.81 17.15
N PHE A 257 -2.25 -5.82 18.02
CA PHE A 257 -2.95 -7.08 17.75
C PHE A 257 -4.39 -7.08 18.29
N GLY A 258 -5.07 -5.92 18.19
CA GLY A 258 -6.38 -5.70 18.78
C GLY A 258 -7.52 -6.37 18.01
N GLN A 259 -8.75 -6.16 18.49
CA GLN A 259 -9.94 -6.77 17.87
C GLN A 259 -10.16 -6.35 16.42
N PHE A 260 -9.68 -5.17 16.03
CA PHE A 260 -9.88 -4.59 14.71
C PHE A 260 -8.62 -4.64 13.84
N SER A 261 -7.53 -5.26 14.29
CA SER A 261 -6.29 -5.32 13.51
C SER A 261 -6.34 -6.36 12.39
N GLY A 262 -7.32 -7.27 12.40
CA GLY A 262 -7.36 -8.42 11.50
C GLY A 262 -6.25 -9.46 11.77
N TRP A 263 -5.44 -9.26 12.81
CA TRP A 263 -4.30 -10.12 13.07
C TRP A 263 -4.72 -11.53 13.48
N VAL A 264 -4.14 -12.50 12.79
CA VAL A 264 -4.23 -13.93 13.08
C VAL A 264 -2.82 -14.54 12.96
N PRO A 265 -2.51 -15.65 13.66
CA PRO A 265 -1.20 -16.25 13.55
C PRO A 265 -1.00 -16.85 12.15
N THR A 266 0.12 -16.49 11.53
CA THR A 266 0.54 -16.97 10.21
C THR A 266 1.10 -18.39 10.27
N SER A 267 0.65 -19.26 9.37
CA SER A 267 1.18 -20.63 9.20
C SER A 267 2.68 -20.62 8.89
N GLY A 268 3.43 -21.55 9.47
CA GLY A 268 4.89 -21.62 9.34
C GLY A 268 5.68 -20.69 10.27
N THR A 269 5.02 -19.69 10.88
CA THR A 269 5.67 -18.79 11.86
C THR A 269 5.83 -19.49 13.21
N THR A 270 7.00 -19.31 13.84
CA THR A 270 7.24 -19.78 15.21
C THR A 270 6.78 -18.73 16.22
N TYR A 271 5.82 -19.10 17.06
CA TYR A 271 5.39 -18.30 18.20
C TYR A 271 5.86 -18.95 19.51
N TRP A 272 6.08 -18.13 20.54
CA TRP A 272 6.35 -18.64 21.89
C TRP A 272 5.13 -18.48 22.77
N PHE A 273 4.99 -19.40 23.72
CA PHE A 273 3.86 -19.46 24.63
C PHE A 273 4.34 -19.66 26.06
N MET A 274 3.58 -19.11 27.00
CA MET A 274 3.68 -19.43 28.42
C MET A 274 2.29 -19.41 29.05
N VAL A 275 2.21 -19.86 30.30
CA VAL A 275 1.02 -19.69 31.14
C VAL A 275 1.43 -18.96 32.41
N SER A 276 0.61 -18.02 32.88
CA SER A 276 0.79 -17.35 34.18
C SER A 276 -0.49 -17.42 35.00
N GLY A 277 -0.38 -17.07 36.29
CA GLY A 277 -1.54 -16.61 37.05
C GLY A 277 -2.22 -15.41 36.37
N LEU A 278 -3.33 -14.94 36.92
CA LEU A 278 -4.15 -13.91 36.28
C LEU A 278 -3.34 -12.64 35.99
N ALA A 279 -3.23 -12.27 34.72
CA ALA A 279 -2.44 -11.14 34.24
C ALA A 279 -3.14 -10.32 33.14
N ARG A 280 -4.30 -10.79 32.66
CA ARG A 280 -5.10 -10.12 31.62
C ARG A 280 -5.77 -8.82 32.08
N THR A 281 -6.08 -8.69 33.37
CA THR A 281 -6.57 -7.45 34.00
C THR A 281 -5.62 -7.05 35.13
N SER A 282 -6.02 -6.16 36.03
CA SER A 282 -5.29 -5.89 37.29
C SER A 282 -5.53 -6.94 38.38
N ASP A 283 -6.46 -7.88 38.20
CA ASP A 283 -6.81 -8.90 39.19
C ASP A 283 -5.76 -10.00 39.27
N ARG A 284 -5.48 -10.51 40.47
CA ARG A 284 -4.47 -11.55 40.72
C ARG A 284 -5.02 -12.69 41.54
N ASN A 285 -4.66 -13.92 41.18
CA ASN A 285 -4.83 -15.12 42.01
C ASN A 285 -3.50 -15.62 42.57
N VAL A 286 -2.44 -15.57 41.75
CA VAL A 286 -1.06 -15.90 42.07
C VAL A 286 -0.14 -15.20 41.07
N GLU A 287 1.04 -14.75 41.51
CA GLU A 287 2.02 -14.07 40.65
C GLU A 287 3.17 -15.02 40.30
N VAL A 288 2.88 -16.02 39.47
CA VAL A 288 3.87 -16.97 38.95
C VAL A 288 3.64 -17.25 37.47
N ARG A 289 4.65 -17.79 36.80
CA ARG A 289 4.58 -18.18 35.38
C ARG A 289 5.30 -19.49 35.10
N THR A 290 5.10 -20.01 33.88
CA THR A 290 5.87 -21.11 33.32
C THR A 290 7.12 -20.61 32.58
N ASN A 291 7.96 -21.55 32.13
CA ASN A 291 8.91 -21.30 31.04
C ASN A 291 8.18 -21.02 29.71
N LEU A 292 8.94 -20.51 28.74
CA LEU A 292 8.50 -20.35 27.36
C LEU A 292 8.68 -21.65 26.57
N VAL A 293 7.72 -21.96 25.70
CA VAL A 293 7.77 -23.10 24.77
C VAL A 293 7.38 -22.62 23.36
N PRO A 294 8.13 -23.00 22.31
CA PRO A 294 7.81 -22.60 20.95
C PRO A 294 6.78 -23.54 20.33
N LEU A 295 6.01 -23.00 19.38
CA LEU A 295 5.16 -23.75 18.46
C LEU A 295 5.28 -23.12 17.07
N VAL A 296 5.57 -23.94 16.06
CA VAL A 296 5.39 -23.55 14.65
C VAL A 296 3.90 -23.65 14.36
N TRP A 297 3.29 -22.53 13.99
CA TRP A 297 1.86 -22.50 13.69
C TRP A 297 1.55 -23.35 12.44
N PRO A 298 0.53 -24.22 12.47
CA PRO A 298 0.23 -25.13 11.36
C PRO A 298 -0.37 -24.43 10.14
#